data_AF-A0AAV5AVG9-F1
#
_entry.id   AF-A0AAV5AVG9-F1
#
_cell.length_a   1.000
_cell.length_b   1.000
_cell.length_c   1.000
_cell.angle_alpha   90.00
_cell.angle_beta   90.00
_cell.angle_gamma   90.00
#
_symmetry.space_group_name_H-M   'P 1'
#
loop_
_entity.id
_entity.type
_entity.pdbx_description
1 polymer ?
#
loop_
_entity_poly.entity_id
_entity_poly.type
_entity_poly.pdbx_seq_one_letter_code
_entity_poly.pdbx_strand_id
1 'polypeptide(L)' 'MNSIQYQRLKELNSKINSNVATREEKDEYVHLLFKNKSITQQQYNDYLKKDNSNDDLMKIILLIGAFALLVYALSDKRE' A
#
# COMPACT_ATOMS: atom_id res chain seq x y z
N MET A 1 -4.94 -0.52 11.84
CA MET A 1 -3.61 -1.03 11.51
C MET A 1 -2.84 -1.27 12.80
N ASN A 2 -2.26 -2.45 12.99
CA ASN A 2 -1.38 -2.72 14.15
C ASN A 2 0.09 -2.48 13.79
N SER A 3 0.99 -2.50 14.79
CA SER A 3 2.42 -2.21 14.61
C SER A 3 3.11 -3.14 13.60
N ILE A 4 2.76 -4.42 13.59
CA ILE A 4 3.29 -5.41 12.64
C ILE A 4 2.86 -5.08 11.21
N GLN A 5 1.57 -4.78 11.00
CA GLN A 5 1.05 -4.39 9.69
C GLN A 5 1.67 -3.08 9.20
N TYR A 6 1.92 -2.12 10.10
CA TYR A 6 2.58 -0.87 9.76
C TYR A 6 4.03 -1.09 9.33
N GLN A 7 4.80 -1.87 10.08
CA GLN A 7 6.18 -2.21 9.71
C GLN A 7 6.25 -2.93 8.36
N ARG A 8 5.35 -3.90 8.14
CA ARG A 8 5.26 -4.62 6.87
C ARG A 8 4.89 -3.70 5.71
N LEU A 9 3.91 -2.83 5.90
CA LEU A 9 3.49 -1.86 4.89
C LEU A 9 4.62 -0.88 4.54
N LYS A 10 5.41 -0.46 5.54
CA LYS A 10 6.60 0.38 5.34
C LYS A 10 7.70 -0.35 4.57
N GLU A 11 7.97 -1.62 4.90
CA GLU A 11 8.95 -2.46 4.19
C GLU A 11 8.57 -2.61 2.71
N LEU A 12 7.32 -3.01 2.45
CA LEU A 12 6.79 -3.19 1.10
C LEU A 12 6.80 -1.87 0.32
N ASN A 13 6.40 -0.76 0.94
CA ASN A 13 6.48 0.56 0.32
C ASN A 13 7.91 0.93 -0.11
N SER A 14 8.90 0.60 0.73
CA SER A 14 10.31 0.82 0.39
C SER A 14 10.76 -0.03 -0.80
N LYS A 15 10.42 -1.33 -0.80
CA LYS A 15 10.78 -2.25 -1.88
C LYS A 15 10.15 -1.82 -3.22
N ILE A 16 8.89 -1.38 -3.17
CA ILE A 16 8.19 -0.92 -4.37
C ILE A 16 8.82 0.38 -4.89
N ASN A 17 9.12 1.35 -4.02
CA ASN A 17 9.81 2.59 -4.42
C ASN A 17 11.20 2.34 -5.00
N SER A 18 11.90 1.31 -4.52
CA SER A 18 13.19 0.89 -5.05
C SER A 18 13.11 0.01 -6.30
N ASN A 19 11.90 -0.24 -6.85
CA ASN A 19 11.67 -1.13 -8.00
C ASN A 19 12.23 -2.56 -7.84
N VAL A 20 12.44 -3.01 -6.59
CA VAL A 20 12.91 -4.38 -6.28
C VAL A 20 11.79 -5.28 -5.79
N ALA A 21 10.58 -4.74 -5.61
CA ALA A 21 9.43 -5.51 -5.15
C ALA A 21 8.98 -6.54 -6.18
N THR A 22 8.78 -7.77 -5.74
CA THR A 22 8.16 -8.83 -6.55
C THR A 22 6.68 -8.55 -6.76
N ARG A 23 6.05 -9.26 -7.71
CA ARG A 23 4.60 -9.17 -7.93
C ARG A 23 3.81 -9.53 -6.66
N GLU A 24 4.22 -10.58 -5.97
CA GLU A 24 3.59 -11.02 -4.72
C GLU A 24 3.67 -9.95 -3.63
N GLU A 25 4.81 -9.25 -3.53
CA GLU A 25 5.00 -8.15 -2.58
C GLU A 25 4.12 -6.93 -2.92
N LYS A 26 3.93 -6.63 -4.22
CA LYS A 26 3.00 -5.59 -4.66
C LYS A 26 1.56 -5.97 -4.31
N ASP A 27 1.16 -7.21 -4.58
CA ASP A 27 -0.18 -7.72 -4.25
C ASP A 27 -0.42 -7.68 -2.73
N GLU A 28 0.57 -8.10 -1.92
CA GLU A 28 0.51 -8.03 -0.45
C GLU A 28 0.32 -6.58 0.04
N TYR A 29 1.05 -5.62 -0.56
CA TYR A 29 0.95 -4.20 -0.21
C TYR A 29 -0.45 -3.66 -0.47
N VAL A 30 -1.00 -3.91 -1.66
CA VAL A 30 -2.35 -3.47 -2.02
C VAL A 30 -3.40 -4.12 -1.11
N HIS A 31 -3.24 -5.41 -0.81
CA HIS A 31 -4.13 -6.13 0.09
C HIS A 31 -4.11 -5.57 1.52
N LEU A 32 -2.93 -5.22 2.04
CA LEU A 32 -2.80 -4.57 3.34
C LEU A 32 -3.46 -3.19 3.38
N LEU A 33 -3.33 -2.40 2.31
CA LEU A 33 -4.02 -1.12 2.20
C LEU A 33 -5.55 -1.29 2.19
N PHE A 34 -6.06 -2.29 1.48
CA PHE A 34 -7.49 -2.59 1.44
C PHE A 34 -8.02 -3.03 2.81
N LYS A 35 -7.32 -3.97 3.47
CA LYS A 35 -7.68 -4.46 4.80
C LYS A 35 -7.67 -3.35 5.86
N ASN A 36 -6.78 -2.37 5.72
CA ASN A 36 -6.70 -1.20 6.60
C ASN A 36 -7.67 -0.07 6.23
N LYS A 37 -8.56 -0.28 5.24
CA LYS A 37 -9.51 0.71 4.72
C LYS A 37 -8.84 1.98 4.14
N SER A 38 -7.56 1.88 3.77
CA SER A 38 -6.82 2.98 3.13
C SER A 38 -7.18 3.15 1.66
N ILE A 39 -7.61 2.08 1.00
CA ILE A 39 -8.15 2.10 -0.37
C ILE A 39 -9.56 1.51 -0.38
N THR A 40 -10.37 1.96 -1.34
CA THR A 40 -11.73 1.46 -1.55
C THR A 40 -11.73 0.10 -2.24
N GLN A 41 -12.85 -0.64 -2.12
CA GLN A 41 -13.03 -1.90 -2.85
C GLN A 41 -12.98 -1.71 -4.37
N GLN A 42 -13.44 -0.57 -4.88
CA GLN A 42 -13.33 -0.24 -6.30
C GLN A 42 -11.87 -0.14 -6.74
N GLN A 43 -11.03 0.59 -6.01
CA GLN A 43 -9.59 0.70 -6.30
C GLN A 43 -8.86 -0.65 -6.20
N TYR A 44 -9.24 -1.49 -5.22
CA TYR A 44 -8.72 -2.85 -5.10
C TYR A 44 -9.13 -3.74 -6.28
N ASN A 45 -10.39 -3.68 -6.69
CA ASN A 45 -10.89 -4.44 -7.83
C ASN A 45 -10.29 -3.93 -9.15
N ASP A 46 -10.06 -2.63 -9.29
CA ASP A 46 -9.42 -2.04 -10.46
C ASP A 46 -7.94 -2.48 -10.56
N TYR A 47 -7.26 -2.62 -9.42
CA TYR A 47 -5.94 -3.26 -9.36
C TYR A 47 -5.98 -4.71 -9.82
N LEU A 48 -6.92 -5.52 -9.32
CA LEU A 48 -7.03 -6.93 -9.71
C LEU A 48 -7.45 -7.14 -11.18
N LYS A 49 -8.21 -6.20 -11.76
CA LYS A 49 -8.73 -6.29 -13.14
C LYS A 49 -7.73 -5.84 -14.18
N LYS A 50 -6.89 -4.85 -13.87
CA LYS A 50 -5.80 -4.47 -14.76
C LYS A 50 -4.69 -5.48 -14.55
N ASP A 51 -4.29 -6.15 -15.62
CA ASP A 51 -3.03 -6.90 -15.62
C ASP A 51 -1.95 -5.97 -15.03
N ASN A 52 -1.32 -6.38 -13.93
CA ASN A 52 -0.52 -5.60 -12.96
C ASN A 52 0.67 -4.80 -13.55
N SER A 53 0.72 -4.68 -14.87
CA SER A 53 1.69 -3.98 -15.72
C SER A 53 1.37 -2.49 -15.92
N ASN A 54 0.25 -1.99 -15.39
CA ASN A 54 -0.11 -0.57 -15.50
C ASN A 54 0.56 0.22 -14.37
N ASP A 55 1.82 0.60 -14.60
CA ASP A 55 2.66 1.36 -13.65
C ASP A 55 1.95 2.59 -13.06
N ASP A 56 1.03 3.21 -13.79
CA ASP A 56 0.27 4.37 -13.31
C ASP A 56 -0.71 4.06 -12.19
N LEU A 57 -1.35 2.88 -12.22
CA LEU A 57 -2.25 2.47 -11.14
C LEU A 57 -1.45 2.09 -9.88
N MET A 58 -0.28 1.47 -10.06
CA MET A 58 0.63 1.19 -8.95
C MET A 58 1.16 2.48 -8.31
N LYS A 59 1.50 3.51 -9.10
CA LYS A 59 1.89 4.84 -8.59
C LYS A 59 0.78 5.48 -7.76
N ILE A 60 -0.48 5.39 -8.20
CA ILE A 60 -1.63 5.90 -7.43
C ILE A 60 -1.75 5.15 -6.10
N ILE A 61 -1.64 3.83 -6.11
CA ILE A 61 -1.73 3.02 -4.87
C ILE A 61 -0.57 3.31 -3.92
N LEU A 62 0.65 3.50 -4.45
CA LEU A 62 1.82 3.92 -3.67
C LEU A 62 1.61 5.27 -3.00
N LEU A 63 1.04 6.23 -3.72
CA LEU A 63 0.72 7.54 -3.15
C LEU A 63 -0.28 7.40 -1.99
N ILE A 64 -1.33 6.58 -2.18
CA ILE A 64 -2.31 6.34 -1.12
C ILE A 64 -1.68 5.64 0.08
N GLY A 65 -0.80 4.67 -0.12
CA GLY A 65 -0.12 4.00 0.98
C GLY A 65 0.91 4.88 1.70
N ALA A 66 1.57 5.81 0.99
CA ALA A 66 2.39 6.85 1.62
C ALA A 66 1.55 7.77 2.51
N PHE A 67 0.35 8.18 2.05
CA PHE A 67 -0.60 8.94 2.89
C PHE A 67 -1.06 8.13 4.10
N ALA A 68 -1.35 6.84 3.95
CA ALA A 68 -1.73 5.97 5.07
C ALA A 68 -0.62 5.85 6.12
N LEU A 69 0.65 5.73 5.68
CA LEU A 69 1.82 5.74 6.57
C LEU A 69 1.96 7.08 7.31
N LEU A 70 1.76 8.21 6.63
CA LEU A 70 1.81 9.54 7.23
C LEU A 70 0.71 9.76 8.27
N VAL A 71 -0.54 9.40 7.94
CA VAL A 71 -1.68 9.50 8.87
C VAL A 71 -1.44 8.66 10.12
N TYR A 72 -0.89 7.45 9.96
CA TYR A 72 -0.54 6.61 11.09
C TYR A 72 0.59 7.23 11.93
N ALA A 73 1.68 7.69 11.31
CA ALA A 73 2.78 8.34 12.02
C ALA A 73 2.38 9.63 12.75
N LEU A 74 1.39 10.37 12.23
CA LEU A 74 0.83 11.56 12.88
C LEU A 74 -0.13 11.21 14.01
N SER A 75 -0.88 10.11 13.88
CA SER A 75 -1.78 9.62 14.94
C SER A 75 -1.00 9.02 16.10
N ASP A 76 0.05 8.24 15.82
CA ASP A 76 0.95 7.62 16.80
C ASP A 76 1.73 8.67 17.63
N LYS A 77 2.08 9.81 17.04
CA LYS A 77 2.70 10.94 17.76
C LYS A 77 1.78 11.73 18.69
N ARG A 78 0.47 11.44 18.69
CA ARG A 78 -0.52 12.15 19.52
C ARG A 78 -0.98 11.35 20.75
N GLU A 79 -0.47 10.13 20.93
CA GLU A 79 -0.60 9.36 22.18
C GLU A 79 0.67 9.50 23.04
#